data_AF-A0A5A7XRD2-F1
#
_entry.id   AF-A0A5A7XRD2-F1
#
_cell.length_a   1.000
_cell.length_b   1.000
_cell.length_c   1.000
_cell.angle_alpha   90.00
_cell.angle_beta   90.00
_cell.angle_gamma   90.00
#
_symmetry.space_group_name_H-M   'P 1'
#
loop_
_entity.id
_entity.type
_entity.pdbx_description
1 polymer ?
#
loop_
_entity_poly.entity_id
_entity_poly.type
_entity_poly.pdbx_seq_one_letter_code
_entity_poly.pdbx_strand_id
1 'polypeptide(L)'
;MARGDLVAAEEWGRAALHGEGSLAARLILAQALAWQGRGRDADAVLSDVDEKALGEADLMAWALPRAANQFWMLDQPERATAFLHGVRGRVASAGAGATLDALLGTFTMNAGSPQRAIRLARDVLDSPTADRQAVGWAASAAALCNARMGTFAEVDALAERAIAAGHPGLLRFTSAFGQTTALVMSGELDRAQDLAQDLVDDSPPSHPSHAIGRLLVADVLVARGDPAAAVALLESAAAALAPTGYSWGPLAWMSLAQALGQLGRTADAGHVLAKAEARHGLKSMLFAPELSMARAWTAAARRDGPAAVDAAREAARAAERGGQSAVALRALLDAVRLGDTRAGDAIARLTVDCAVHPMALAYARALTASDRDALEATATDFDAIGMRGVAADARRQARS
;
A
#
# COMPACT_ATOMS: atom_id res chain seq x y z
N MET A 1 13.87 -9.83 -11.57
CA MET A 1 14.05 -9.75 -13.04
C MET A 1 13.98 -8.30 -13.47
N ALA A 2 15.10 -7.72 -13.90
CA ALA A 2 15.17 -6.36 -14.44
C ALA A 2 14.30 -6.23 -15.72
N ARG A 3 13.98 -5.00 -16.14
CA ARG A 3 13.19 -4.78 -17.39
C ARG A 3 13.84 -5.40 -18.64
N GLY A 4 15.17 -5.44 -18.72
CA GLY A 4 15.91 -6.15 -19.78
C GLY A 4 15.73 -7.68 -19.72
N ASP A 5 15.69 -8.23 -18.50
CA ASP A 5 15.42 -9.66 -18.28
C ASP A 5 13.97 -10.02 -18.65
N LEU A 6 13.02 -9.10 -18.49
CA LEU A 6 11.61 -9.34 -18.84
C LEU A 6 11.40 -9.44 -20.36
N VAL A 7 12.11 -8.62 -21.15
CA VAL A 7 12.06 -8.70 -22.62
C VAL A 7 12.70 -10.01 -23.10
N ALA A 8 13.87 -10.38 -22.54
CA ALA A 8 14.50 -11.66 -22.83
C ALA A 8 13.62 -12.85 -22.42
N ALA A 9 12.97 -12.79 -21.25
CA ALA A 9 12.03 -13.81 -20.79
C ALA A 9 10.80 -13.91 -21.71
N GLU A 10 10.32 -12.78 -22.25
CA GLU A 10 9.26 -12.79 -23.26
C GLU A 10 9.72 -13.47 -24.56
N GLU A 11 10.89 -13.13 -25.09
CA GLU A 11 11.44 -13.73 -26.31
C GLU A 11 11.63 -15.23 -26.17
N TRP A 12 12.26 -15.67 -25.07
CA TRP A 12 12.46 -17.10 -24.78
C TRP A 12 11.13 -17.83 -24.55
N GLY A 13 10.20 -17.19 -23.84
CA GLY A 13 8.85 -17.72 -23.64
C GLY A 13 8.13 -17.93 -24.97
N ARG A 14 8.13 -16.93 -25.85
CA ARG A 14 7.54 -17.04 -27.20
C ARG A 14 8.20 -18.14 -28.03
N ALA A 15 9.52 -18.21 -28.04
CA ALA A 15 10.26 -19.23 -28.77
C ALA A 15 9.93 -20.65 -28.27
N ALA A 16 9.87 -20.86 -26.96
CA ALA A 16 9.50 -22.14 -26.36
C ALA A 16 8.06 -22.55 -26.67
N LEU A 17 7.13 -21.59 -26.81
CA LEU A 17 5.74 -21.86 -27.18
C LEU A 17 5.54 -22.23 -28.65
N HIS A 18 6.41 -21.80 -29.55
CA HIS A 18 6.38 -22.22 -30.95
C HIS A 18 6.82 -23.68 -31.16
N GLY A 19 7.49 -24.29 -30.18
CA GLY A 19 7.82 -25.72 -30.14
C GLY A 19 6.71 -26.57 -29.51
N GLU A 20 7.06 -27.51 -28.63
CA GLU A 20 6.10 -28.42 -27.95
C GLU A 20 5.27 -27.76 -26.82
N GLY A 21 5.34 -26.43 -26.66
CA GLY A 21 4.35 -25.64 -25.92
C GLY A 21 4.04 -26.11 -24.49
N SER A 22 5.03 -26.13 -23.59
CA SER A 22 4.83 -26.54 -22.19
C SER A 22 4.09 -25.49 -21.35
N LEU A 23 3.36 -25.96 -20.32
CA LEU A 23 2.72 -25.07 -19.33
C LEU A 23 3.74 -24.11 -18.69
N ALA A 24 4.92 -24.61 -18.34
CA ALA A 24 5.99 -23.80 -17.75
C ALA A 24 6.40 -22.61 -18.64
N ALA A 25 6.54 -22.82 -19.96
CA ALA A 25 6.84 -21.75 -20.91
C ALA A 25 5.70 -20.71 -20.97
N ARG A 26 4.43 -21.17 -20.90
CA ARG A 26 3.27 -20.27 -20.86
C ARG A 26 3.26 -19.40 -19.62
N LEU A 27 3.54 -19.98 -18.45
CA LEU A 27 3.58 -19.24 -17.18
C LEU A 27 4.70 -18.19 -17.16
N ILE A 28 5.89 -18.54 -17.67
CA ILE A 28 7.01 -17.58 -17.79
C ILE A 28 6.63 -16.43 -18.73
N LEU A 29 6.08 -16.73 -19.91
CA LEU A 29 5.67 -15.70 -20.86
C LEU A 29 4.56 -14.81 -20.28
N ALA A 30 3.52 -15.39 -19.68
CA ALA A 30 2.43 -14.64 -19.08
C ALA A 30 2.93 -13.71 -17.95
N GLN A 31 3.84 -14.20 -17.11
CA GLN A 31 4.45 -13.41 -16.04
C GLN A 31 5.26 -12.24 -16.61
N ALA A 32 6.06 -12.48 -17.65
CA ALA A 32 6.85 -11.43 -18.32
C ALA A 32 5.95 -10.36 -18.95
N LEU A 33 4.86 -10.76 -19.62
CA LEU A 33 3.87 -9.84 -20.20
C LEU A 33 3.15 -9.02 -19.12
N ALA A 34 2.71 -9.65 -18.04
CA ALA A 34 2.02 -8.98 -16.95
C ALA A 34 2.91 -7.89 -16.31
N TRP A 35 4.18 -8.20 -16.03
CA TRP A 35 5.12 -7.22 -15.48
C TRP A 35 5.44 -6.05 -16.41
N GLN A 36 5.28 -6.23 -17.72
CA GLN A 36 5.41 -5.17 -18.70
C GLN A 36 4.13 -4.34 -18.89
N GLY A 37 3.08 -4.60 -18.10
CA GLY A 37 1.79 -3.90 -18.22
C GLY A 37 0.85 -4.50 -19.25
N ARG A 38 1.23 -5.61 -19.88
CA ARG A 38 0.49 -6.23 -20.99
C ARG A 38 -0.46 -7.31 -20.47
N GLY A 39 -1.31 -6.93 -19.52
CA GLY A 39 -2.23 -7.85 -18.83
C GLY A 39 -3.18 -8.61 -19.74
N ARG A 40 -3.65 -7.96 -20.82
CA ARG A 40 -4.51 -8.61 -21.83
C ARG A 40 -3.76 -9.69 -22.62
N ASP A 41 -2.49 -9.45 -22.94
CA ASP A 41 -1.67 -10.42 -23.64
C ASP A 41 -1.31 -11.59 -22.72
N ALA A 42 -1.02 -11.31 -21.44
CA ALA A 42 -0.83 -12.34 -20.42
C ALA A 42 -2.09 -13.21 -20.26
N ASP A 43 -3.27 -12.58 -20.24
CA ASP A 43 -4.56 -13.29 -20.14
C ASP A 43 -4.83 -14.17 -21.35
N ALA A 44 -4.51 -13.70 -22.56
CA ALA A 44 -4.63 -14.49 -23.77
C ALA A 44 -3.77 -15.75 -23.70
N VAL A 45 -2.48 -15.61 -23.33
CA VAL A 45 -1.56 -16.75 -23.17
C VAL A 45 -2.06 -17.75 -22.11
N LEU A 46 -2.65 -17.27 -21.02
CA LEU A 46 -3.18 -18.11 -19.95
C LEU A 46 -4.54 -18.74 -20.30
N SER A 47 -5.30 -18.20 -21.25
CA SER A 47 -6.64 -18.69 -21.61
C SER A 47 -6.61 -19.87 -22.58
N ASP A 48 -5.48 -20.12 -23.23
CA ASP A 48 -5.27 -21.28 -24.12
C ASP A 48 -4.99 -22.59 -23.36
N VAL A 49 -4.94 -22.56 -22.03
CA VAL A 49 -4.68 -23.73 -21.19
C VAL A 49 -6.00 -24.46 -20.90
N ASP A 50 -6.10 -25.74 -21.23
CA ASP A 50 -7.22 -26.60 -20.83
C ASP A 50 -7.11 -26.97 -19.35
N GLU A 51 -7.80 -26.22 -18.49
CA GLU A 51 -7.73 -26.39 -17.04
C GLU A 51 -8.37 -27.69 -16.54
N LYS A 52 -9.12 -28.42 -17.38
CA LYS A 52 -9.73 -29.70 -17.02
C LYS A 52 -8.76 -30.86 -17.19
N ALA A 53 -7.74 -30.70 -18.03
CA ALA A 53 -6.68 -31.67 -18.24
C ALA A 53 -5.53 -31.58 -17.22
N LEU A 54 -5.51 -30.52 -16.39
CA LEU A 54 -4.43 -30.29 -15.43
C LEU A 54 -4.59 -31.12 -14.14
N GLY A 55 -3.48 -31.69 -13.68
CA GLY A 55 -3.36 -32.16 -12.31
C GLY A 55 -3.37 -30.99 -11.32
N GLU A 56 -3.59 -31.27 -10.04
CA GLU A 56 -3.78 -30.22 -9.02
C GLU A 56 -2.59 -29.25 -8.91
N ALA A 57 -1.34 -29.75 -8.97
CA ALA A 57 -0.15 -28.91 -8.90
C ALA A 57 -0.05 -27.93 -10.08
N ASP A 58 -0.32 -28.40 -11.30
CA ASP A 58 -0.31 -27.58 -12.51
C ASP A 58 -1.50 -26.61 -12.54
N LEU A 59 -2.67 -27.05 -12.06
CA LEU A 59 -3.84 -26.20 -11.88
C LEU A 59 -3.52 -25.03 -10.94
N MET A 60 -2.82 -25.29 -9.83
CA MET A 60 -2.39 -24.25 -8.89
C MET A 60 -1.37 -23.30 -9.51
N ALA A 61 -0.34 -23.83 -10.18
CA ALA A 61 0.68 -23.03 -10.85
C ALA A 61 0.10 -22.09 -11.92
N TRP A 62 -0.99 -22.50 -12.57
CA TRP A 62 -1.72 -21.69 -13.55
C TRP A 62 -2.76 -20.74 -12.94
N ALA A 63 -3.55 -21.22 -11.97
CA ALA A 63 -4.67 -20.45 -11.43
C ALA A 63 -4.21 -19.21 -10.66
N LEU A 64 -3.11 -19.30 -9.91
CA LEU A 64 -2.60 -18.18 -9.12
C LEU A 64 -2.20 -16.96 -9.98
N PRO A 65 -1.32 -17.08 -10.99
CA PRO A 65 -0.97 -15.95 -11.86
C PRO A 65 -2.16 -15.49 -12.72
N ARG A 66 -3.06 -16.39 -13.12
CA ARG A 66 -4.30 -16.01 -13.84
C ARG A 66 -5.19 -15.13 -12.98
N ALA A 67 -5.48 -15.54 -11.74
CA ALA A 67 -6.27 -14.76 -10.80
C ALA A 67 -5.62 -13.41 -10.51
N ALA A 68 -4.31 -13.38 -10.27
CA ALA A 68 -3.54 -12.16 -10.04
C ALA A 68 -3.65 -11.18 -11.23
N ASN A 69 -3.41 -11.68 -12.44
CA ASN A 69 -3.52 -10.88 -13.66
C ASN A 69 -4.95 -10.33 -13.83
N GLN A 70 -5.96 -11.16 -13.57
CA GLN A 70 -7.35 -10.75 -13.65
C GLN A 70 -7.72 -9.67 -12.61
N PHE A 71 -7.22 -9.79 -11.37
CA PHE A 71 -7.48 -8.83 -10.31
C PHE A 71 -6.82 -7.47 -10.58
N TRP A 72 -5.50 -7.46 -10.83
CA TRP A 72 -4.73 -6.22 -10.93
C TRP A 72 -4.65 -5.66 -12.35
N MET A 73 -4.30 -6.51 -13.33
CA MET A 73 -3.97 -6.06 -14.67
C MET A 73 -5.20 -5.82 -15.53
N LEU A 74 -6.23 -6.65 -15.37
CA LEU A 74 -7.50 -6.50 -16.08
C LEU A 74 -8.52 -5.65 -15.34
N ASP A 75 -8.23 -5.25 -14.10
CA ASP A 75 -9.13 -4.47 -13.24
C ASP A 75 -10.48 -5.17 -13.01
N GLN A 76 -10.46 -6.48 -12.76
CA GLN A 76 -11.65 -7.32 -12.56
C GLN A 76 -11.63 -8.07 -11.21
N PRO A 77 -11.55 -7.36 -10.07
CA PRO A 77 -11.40 -7.95 -8.75
C PRO A 77 -12.53 -8.92 -8.34
N GLU A 78 -13.79 -8.63 -8.69
CA GLU A 78 -14.92 -9.53 -8.39
C GLU A 78 -14.82 -10.83 -9.17
N ARG A 79 -14.47 -10.74 -10.47
CA ARG A 79 -14.32 -11.94 -11.31
C ARG A 79 -13.11 -12.77 -10.89
N ALA A 80 -12.00 -12.14 -10.52
CA ALA A 80 -10.83 -12.84 -9.98
C ALA A 80 -11.14 -13.58 -8.67
N THR A 81 -11.90 -12.94 -7.78
CA THR A 81 -12.35 -13.54 -6.51
C THR A 81 -13.28 -14.74 -6.77
N ALA A 82 -14.26 -14.59 -7.67
CA ALA A 82 -15.16 -15.68 -8.05
C ALA A 82 -14.40 -16.85 -8.71
N PHE A 83 -13.42 -16.54 -9.56
CA PHE A 83 -12.55 -17.55 -10.18
C PHE A 83 -11.78 -18.34 -9.12
N LEU A 84 -11.14 -17.68 -8.15
CA LEU A 84 -10.43 -18.38 -7.06
C LEU A 84 -11.35 -19.25 -6.21
N HIS A 85 -12.57 -18.79 -5.90
CA HIS A 85 -13.55 -19.63 -5.21
C HIS A 85 -13.94 -20.87 -6.02
N GLY A 86 -14.08 -20.75 -7.35
CA GLY A 86 -14.32 -21.89 -8.24
C GLY A 86 -13.17 -22.90 -8.24
N VAL A 87 -11.92 -22.42 -8.31
CA VAL A 87 -10.73 -23.29 -8.22
C VAL A 87 -10.64 -23.94 -6.84
N ARG A 88 -10.92 -23.19 -5.76
CA ARG A 88 -10.92 -23.67 -4.38
C ARG A 88 -11.86 -24.85 -4.13
N GLY A 89 -12.99 -24.89 -4.83
CA GLY A 89 -13.95 -26.01 -4.77
C GLY A 89 -13.52 -27.26 -5.53
N ARG A 90 -12.51 -27.17 -6.42
CA ARG A 90 -11.97 -28.28 -7.20
C ARG A 90 -10.71 -28.91 -6.60
N VAL A 91 -10.06 -28.19 -5.69
CA VAL A 91 -8.82 -28.61 -5.02
C VAL A 91 -9.17 -29.44 -3.79
N ALA A 92 -8.56 -30.62 -3.68
CA ALA A 92 -8.79 -31.54 -2.56
C ALA A 92 -7.72 -31.39 -1.47
N SER A 93 -6.50 -30.98 -1.81
CA SER A 93 -5.44 -30.84 -0.80
C SER A 93 -5.62 -29.61 0.08
N ALA A 94 -5.44 -29.81 1.39
CA ALA A 94 -5.52 -28.74 2.37
C ALA A 94 -4.43 -27.67 2.16
N GLY A 95 -3.24 -28.06 1.68
CA GLY A 95 -2.14 -27.14 1.39
C GLY A 95 -2.46 -26.20 0.23
N ALA A 96 -2.89 -26.73 -0.93
CA ALA A 96 -3.29 -25.88 -2.05
C ALA A 96 -4.51 -25.01 -1.71
N GLY A 97 -5.44 -25.53 -0.89
CA GLY A 97 -6.53 -24.73 -0.31
C GLY A 97 -6.01 -23.52 0.46
N ALA A 98 -5.05 -23.70 1.37
CA ALA A 98 -4.45 -22.62 2.14
C ALA A 98 -3.76 -21.56 1.25
N THR A 99 -3.11 -21.98 0.16
CA THR A 99 -2.47 -21.05 -0.79
C THR A 99 -3.50 -20.19 -1.55
N LEU A 100 -4.63 -20.77 -1.95
CA LEU A 100 -5.76 -20.01 -2.53
C LEU A 100 -6.37 -19.04 -1.51
N ASP A 101 -6.56 -19.50 -0.27
CA ASP A 101 -7.13 -18.69 0.82
C ASP A 101 -6.20 -17.51 1.18
N ALA A 102 -4.87 -17.70 1.09
CA ALA A 102 -3.89 -16.63 1.27
C ALA A 102 -3.95 -15.56 0.15
N LEU A 103 -4.13 -15.98 -1.11
CA LEU A 103 -4.33 -15.04 -2.22
C LEU A 103 -5.66 -14.29 -2.10
N LEU A 104 -6.73 -14.97 -1.70
CA LEU A 104 -8.03 -14.36 -1.39
C LEU A 104 -7.91 -13.34 -0.26
N GLY A 105 -7.10 -13.61 0.76
CA GLY A 105 -6.76 -12.64 1.82
C GLY A 105 -6.09 -11.39 1.24
N THR A 106 -5.17 -11.55 0.31
CA THR A 106 -4.50 -10.43 -0.39
C THR A 106 -5.47 -9.60 -1.24
N PHE A 107 -6.38 -10.25 -1.97
CA PHE A 107 -7.44 -9.58 -2.73
C PHE A 107 -8.38 -8.80 -1.80
N THR A 108 -8.79 -9.44 -0.71
CA THR A 108 -9.65 -8.85 0.31
C THR A 108 -9.01 -7.60 0.95
N MET A 109 -7.71 -7.66 1.23
CA MET A 109 -6.93 -6.51 1.72
C MET A 109 -6.96 -5.37 0.69
N ASN A 110 -6.58 -5.63 -0.56
CA ASN A 110 -6.51 -4.60 -1.60
C ASN A 110 -7.90 -4.00 -1.92
N ALA A 111 -8.96 -4.80 -1.81
CA ALA A 111 -10.35 -4.37 -1.92
C ALA A 111 -10.87 -3.55 -0.72
N GLY A 112 -10.02 -3.23 0.25
CA GLY A 112 -10.35 -2.32 1.35
C GLY A 112 -11.06 -3.00 2.53
N SER A 113 -10.90 -4.31 2.71
CA SER A 113 -11.49 -5.07 3.83
C SER A 113 -10.42 -5.68 4.77
N PRO A 114 -9.56 -4.87 5.42
CA PRO A 114 -8.40 -5.37 6.18
C PRO A 114 -8.77 -6.30 7.33
N GLN A 115 -9.89 -6.08 8.03
CA GLN A 115 -10.33 -6.97 9.12
C GLN A 115 -10.65 -8.38 8.61
N ARG A 116 -11.27 -8.47 7.43
CA ARG A 116 -11.56 -9.76 6.78
C ARG A 116 -10.28 -10.41 6.27
N ALA A 117 -9.35 -9.61 5.72
CA ALA A 117 -8.06 -10.10 5.28
C ALA A 117 -7.24 -10.70 6.44
N ILE A 118 -7.23 -10.06 7.62
CA ILE A 118 -6.58 -10.61 8.82
C ILE A 118 -7.19 -11.95 9.24
N ARG A 119 -8.53 -12.09 9.21
CA ARG A 119 -9.18 -13.37 9.55
C ARG A 119 -8.72 -14.49 8.61
N LEU A 120 -8.77 -14.25 7.30
CA LEU A 120 -8.30 -15.21 6.30
C LEU A 120 -6.81 -15.54 6.49
N ALA A 121 -5.99 -14.52 6.77
CA ALA A 121 -4.57 -14.71 7.02
C ALA A 121 -4.31 -15.56 8.27
N ARG A 122 -5.05 -15.34 9.37
CA ARG A 122 -4.94 -16.16 10.59
C ARG A 122 -5.31 -17.62 10.32
N ASP A 123 -6.41 -17.87 9.61
CA ASP A 123 -6.81 -19.23 9.24
C ASP A 123 -5.71 -19.96 8.44
N VAL A 124 -5.02 -19.26 7.54
CA VAL A 124 -3.87 -19.80 6.80
C VAL A 124 -2.66 -20.02 7.72
N LEU A 125 -2.35 -19.05 8.57
CA LEU A 125 -1.17 -19.09 9.45
C LEU A 125 -1.30 -20.15 10.56
N ASP A 126 -2.52 -20.49 10.97
CA ASP A 126 -2.80 -21.55 11.95
C ASP A 126 -2.91 -22.93 11.30
N SER A 127 -2.99 -23.00 9.97
CA SER A 127 -3.09 -24.25 9.23
C SER A 127 -1.77 -25.03 9.25
N PRO A 128 -1.75 -26.29 9.74
CA PRO A 128 -0.54 -27.12 9.75
C PRO A 128 -0.10 -27.56 8.35
N THR A 129 -0.96 -27.38 7.34
CA THR A 129 -0.70 -27.76 5.95
C THR A 129 -0.36 -26.57 5.05
N ALA A 130 -0.33 -25.35 5.59
CA ALA A 130 0.04 -24.18 4.80
C ALA A 130 1.49 -24.27 4.35
N ASP A 131 1.70 -24.18 3.03
CA ASP A 131 3.03 -24.14 2.48
C ASP A 131 3.72 -22.79 2.75
N ARG A 132 5.01 -22.71 2.41
CA ARG A 132 5.81 -21.51 2.58
C ARG A 132 5.26 -20.31 1.80
N GLN A 133 4.66 -20.51 0.63
CA GLN A 133 4.10 -19.42 -0.17
C GLN A 133 2.83 -18.85 0.49
N ALA A 134 1.93 -19.73 0.95
CA ALA A 134 0.73 -19.38 1.69
C ALA A 134 1.06 -18.60 2.96
N VAL A 135 2.02 -19.08 3.76
CA VAL A 135 2.51 -18.40 4.96
C VAL A 135 3.07 -17.02 4.62
N GLY A 136 3.89 -16.91 3.58
CA GLY A 136 4.45 -15.62 3.14
C GLY A 136 3.38 -14.60 2.76
N TRP A 137 2.37 -15.02 1.98
CA TRP A 137 1.23 -14.17 1.58
C TRP A 137 0.37 -13.75 2.77
N ALA A 138 -0.03 -14.71 3.60
CA ALA A 138 -0.89 -14.45 4.75
C ALA A 138 -0.20 -13.54 5.77
N ALA A 139 1.05 -13.85 6.14
CA ALA A 139 1.79 -13.05 7.11
C ALA A 139 2.05 -11.62 6.60
N SER A 140 2.38 -11.48 5.31
CA SER A 140 2.59 -10.16 4.72
C SER A 140 1.33 -9.31 4.65
N ALA A 141 0.18 -9.89 4.28
CA ALA A 141 -1.09 -9.17 4.24
C ALA A 141 -1.53 -8.80 5.66
N ALA A 142 -1.39 -9.73 6.62
CA ALA A 142 -1.70 -9.49 8.01
C ALA A 142 -0.85 -8.36 8.62
N ALA A 143 0.46 -8.31 8.33
CA ALA A 143 1.35 -7.25 8.81
C ALA A 143 0.87 -5.86 8.39
N LEU A 144 0.56 -5.66 7.09
CA LEU A 144 0.05 -4.38 6.60
C LEU A 144 -1.33 -4.05 7.18
N CYS A 145 -2.24 -5.01 7.22
CA CYS A 145 -3.58 -4.78 7.76
C CYS A 145 -3.54 -4.43 9.25
N ASN A 146 -2.75 -5.15 10.06
CA ASN A 146 -2.58 -4.86 11.49
C ASN A 146 -2.05 -3.45 11.71
N ALA A 147 -0.99 -3.06 10.98
CA ALA A 147 -0.43 -1.70 11.07
C ALA A 147 -1.46 -0.62 10.70
N ARG A 148 -2.21 -0.80 9.60
CA ARG A 148 -3.23 0.18 9.15
C ARG A 148 -4.43 0.25 10.11
N MET A 149 -4.75 -0.83 10.80
CA MET A 149 -5.78 -0.89 11.82
C MET A 149 -5.34 -0.34 13.19
N GLY A 150 -4.03 -0.10 13.40
CA GLY A 150 -3.50 0.38 14.68
C GLY A 150 -3.11 -0.72 15.67
N THR A 151 -3.01 -1.96 15.20
CA THR A 151 -2.55 -3.12 16.01
C THR A 151 -1.07 -3.36 15.72
N PHE A 152 -0.17 -2.62 16.38
CA PHE A 152 1.25 -2.62 16.00
C PHE A 152 2.06 -3.80 16.55
N ALA A 153 1.68 -4.37 17.69
CA ALA A 153 2.47 -5.38 18.40
C ALA A 153 2.76 -6.66 17.57
N GLU A 154 1.88 -7.04 16.65
CA GLU A 154 2.06 -8.24 15.83
C GLU A 154 2.86 -7.98 14.54
N VAL A 155 3.11 -6.72 14.18
CA VAL A 155 3.56 -6.34 12.83
C VAL A 155 4.94 -6.91 12.50
N ASP A 156 5.93 -6.74 13.40
CA ASP A 156 7.29 -7.22 13.15
C ASP A 156 7.36 -8.75 13.12
N ALA A 157 6.68 -9.44 14.04
CA ALA A 157 6.64 -10.91 14.05
C ALA A 157 6.01 -11.47 12.77
N LEU A 158 4.97 -10.81 12.23
CA LEU A 158 4.37 -11.18 10.95
C LEU A 158 5.29 -10.90 9.76
N ALA A 159 6.01 -9.77 9.77
CA ALA A 159 6.98 -9.46 8.73
C ALA A 159 8.15 -10.45 8.71
N GLU A 160 8.71 -10.77 9.87
CA GLU A 160 9.76 -11.79 10.04
C GLU A 160 9.27 -13.16 9.56
N ARG A 161 8.04 -13.55 9.91
CA ARG A 161 7.42 -14.80 9.43
C ARG A 161 7.27 -14.82 7.91
N ALA A 162 6.92 -13.69 7.28
CA ALA A 162 6.85 -13.57 5.84
C ALA A 162 8.22 -13.73 5.17
N ILE A 163 9.27 -13.12 5.74
CA ILE A 163 10.65 -13.24 5.27
C ILE A 163 11.17 -14.67 5.41
N ALA A 164 10.99 -15.27 6.60
CA ALA A 164 11.42 -16.64 6.90
C ALA A 164 10.78 -17.68 5.98
N ALA A 165 9.60 -17.39 5.43
CA ALA A 165 8.93 -18.24 4.45
C ALA A 165 9.66 -18.30 3.09
N GLY A 166 10.68 -17.47 2.84
CA GLY A 166 11.59 -17.60 1.70
C GLY A 166 10.98 -17.31 0.32
N HIS A 167 9.81 -16.65 0.27
CA HIS A 167 9.21 -16.15 -0.96
C HIS A 167 9.22 -14.61 -1.02
N PRO A 168 10.36 -13.91 -0.83
CA PRO A 168 10.38 -12.46 -0.74
C PRO A 168 10.32 -11.82 -2.14
N GLY A 169 9.24 -12.08 -2.89
CA GLY A 169 8.85 -11.31 -4.07
C GLY A 169 8.39 -9.91 -3.66
N LEU A 170 7.28 -9.43 -4.22
CA LEU A 170 6.69 -8.14 -3.81
C LEU A 170 6.21 -8.08 -2.35
N LEU A 171 6.04 -9.23 -1.71
CA LEU A 171 5.47 -9.34 -0.37
C LEU A 171 6.32 -8.66 0.70
N ARG A 172 7.65 -8.69 0.54
CA ARG A 172 8.55 -8.01 1.48
C ARG A 172 8.23 -6.52 1.61
N PHE A 173 7.78 -5.87 0.53
CA PHE A 173 7.36 -4.46 0.58
C PHE A 173 6.01 -4.27 1.24
N THR A 174 5.11 -5.25 1.14
CA THR A 174 3.79 -5.16 1.78
C THR A 174 3.93 -5.27 3.29
N SER A 175 4.69 -6.25 3.78
CA SER A 175 5.02 -6.38 5.21
C SER A 175 5.84 -5.20 5.71
N ALA A 176 6.87 -4.78 4.97
CA ALA A 176 7.66 -3.63 5.35
C ALA A 176 6.87 -2.31 5.37
N PHE A 177 5.88 -2.13 4.50
CA PHE A 177 4.99 -0.97 4.59
C PHE A 177 4.19 -0.97 5.91
N GLY A 178 3.82 -2.15 6.40
CA GLY A 178 3.29 -2.31 7.75
C GLY A 178 4.30 -1.90 8.82
N GLN A 179 5.54 -2.37 8.72
CA GLN A 179 6.62 -2.04 9.68
C GLN A 179 6.95 -0.56 9.71
N THR A 180 7.14 0.09 8.55
CA THR A 180 7.40 1.54 8.50
C THR A 180 6.22 2.33 9.06
N THR A 181 4.98 1.91 8.80
CA THR A 181 3.79 2.52 9.42
C THR A 181 3.83 2.39 10.94
N ALA A 182 4.14 1.20 11.48
CA ALA A 182 4.23 0.97 12.92
C ALA A 182 5.33 1.82 13.58
N LEU A 183 6.50 1.90 12.95
CA LEU A 183 7.63 2.71 13.43
C LEU A 183 7.29 4.22 13.41
N VAL A 184 6.69 4.72 12.32
CA VAL A 184 6.22 6.12 12.24
C VAL A 184 5.21 6.43 13.34
N MET A 185 4.22 5.55 13.57
CA MET A 185 3.22 5.76 14.61
C MET A 185 3.79 5.66 16.04
N SER A 186 4.92 4.97 16.20
CA SER A 186 5.66 4.85 17.46
C SER A 186 6.69 5.97 17.68
N GLY A 187 6.83 6.90 16.72
CA GLY A 187 7.80 8.01 16.80
C GLY A 187 9.24 7.62 16.43
N GLU A 188 9.45 6.43 15.86
CA GLU A 188 10.76 5.89 15.50
C GLU A 188 11.10 6.14 14.02
N LEU A 189 11.04 7.41 13.60
CA LEU A 189 11.12 7.77 12.17
C LEU A 189 12.47 7.47 11.52
N ASP A 190 13.57 7.49 12.29
CA ASP A 190 14.89 7.13 11.77
C ASP A 190 14.95 5.63 11.43
N ARG A 191 14.49 4.76 12.33
CA ARG A 191 14.37 3.32 12.06
C ARG A 191 13.42 3.02 10.90
N ALA A 192 12.33 3.78 10.78
CA ALA A 192 11.41 3.64 9.66
C ALA A 192 12.10 3.96 8.32
N GLN A 193 12.94 5.00 8.30
CA GLN A 193 13.68 5.40 7.10
C GLN A 193 14.75 4.37 6.76
N ASP A 194 15.52 3.90 7.74
CA ASP A 194 16.58 2.89 7.54
C ASP A 194 15.99 1.60 6.97
N LEU A 195 14.90 1.09 7.56
CA LEU A 195 14.21 -0.10 7.06
C LEU A 195 13.69 0.08 5.63
N ALA A 196 13.17 1.26 5.29
CA ALA A 196 12.72 1.54 3.93
C ALA A 196 13.89 1.67 2.94
N GLN A 197 15.02 2.21 3.38
CA GLN A 197 16.23 2.40 2.58
C GLN A 197 16.91 1.06 2.28
N ASP A 198 16.99 0.15 3.25
CA ASP A 198 17.53 -1.20 3.06
C ASP A 198 16.82 -1.93 1.90
N LEU A 199 15.49 -1.77 1.78
CA LEU A 199 14.71 -2.36 0.68
C LEU A 199 15.08 -1.79 -0.70
N VAL A 200 15.47 -0.51 -0.75
CA VAL A 200 15.91 0.17 -1.97
C VAL A 200 17.28 -0.34 -2.36
N ASP A 201 18.19 -0.43 -1.39
CA ASP A 201 19.59 -0.84 -1.58
C ASP A 201 19.70 -2.32 -1.99
N ASP A 202 18.83 -3.18 -1.44
CA ASP A 202 18.70 -4.60 -1.80
C ASP A 202 18.00 -4.83 -3.15
N SER A 203 17.49 -3.78 -3.80
CA SER A 203 16.73 -3.87 -5.06
C SER A 203 17.48 -3.25 -6.24
N PRO A 204 17.72 -3.99 -7.33
CA PRO A 204 18.35 -3.43 -8.53
C PRO A 204 17.55 -2.24 -9.10
N PRO A 205 18.19 -1.12 -9.49
CA PRO A 205 17.50 0.10 -9.94
C PRO A 205 16.55 -0.08 -11.12
N SER A 206 16.81 -1.07 -11.98
CA SER A 206 16.01 -1.41 -13.16
C SER A 206 14.78 -2.28 -12.84
N HIS A 207 14.58 -2.66 -11.59
CA HIS A 207 13.50 -3.54 -11.14
C HIS A 207 12.32 -2.73 -10.55
N PRO A 208 11.05 -3.09 -10.84
CA PRO A 208 9.89 -2.45 -10.22
C PRO A 208 9.90 -2.44 -8.68
N SER A 209 10.57 -3.42 -8.06
CA SER A 209 10.74 -3.48 -6.60
C SER A 209 11.52 -2.29 -6.04
N HIS A 210 12.52 -1.78 -6.78
CA HIS A 210 13.27 -0.59 -6.37
C HIS A 210 12.36 0.65 -6.34
N ALA A 211 11.43 0.76 -7.29
CA ALA A 211 10.42 1.82 -7.29
C ALA A 211 9.46 1.72 -6.09
N ILE A 212 9.10 0.50 -5.66
CA ILE A 212 8.27 0.30 -4.45
C ILE A 212 9.05 0.68 -3.19
N GLY A 213 10.32 0.28 -3.07
CA GLY A 213 11.16 0.71 -1.96
C GLY A 213 11.23 2.23 -1.84
N ARG A 214 11.45 2.92 -2.97
CA ARG A 214 11.47 4.40 -3.02
C ARG A 214 10.15 5.04 -2.62
N LEU A 215 9.02 4.42 -2.94
CA LEU A 215 7.71 4.84 -2.46
C LEU A 215 7.61 4.74 -0.93
N LEU A 216 8.13 3.67 -0.32
CA LEU A 216 8.12 3.52 1.14
C LEU A 216 9.02 4.54 1.84
N VAL A 217 10.22 4.79 1.29
CA VAL A 217 11.11 5.87 1.77
C VAL A 217 10.38 7.22 1.68
N ALA A 218 9.67 7.47 0.58
CA ALA A 218 8.92 8.71 0.41
C ALA A 218 7.77 8.89 1.40
N ASP A 219 7.04 7.83 1.78
CA ASP A 219 6.01 7.92 2.84
C ASP A 219 6.62 8.35 4.18
N VAL A 220 7.79 7.81 4.54
CA VAL A 220 8.53 8.22 5.74
C VAL A 220 9.01 9.67 5.63
N LEU A 221 9.53 10.09 4.47
CA LEU A 221 9.96 11.48 4.25
C LEU A 221 8.79 12.48 4.35
N VAL A 222 7.60 12.11 3.86
CA VAL A 222 6.38 12.92 4.06
C VAL A 222 6.04 13.03 5.55
N ALA A 223 6.13 11.94 6.31
CA ALA A 223 5.92 11.97 7.77
C ALA A 223 6.98 12.81 8.51
N ARG A 224 8.25 12.77 8.06
CA ARG A 224 9.34 13.62 8.59
C ARG A 224 9.16 15.11 8.26
N GLY A 225 8.33 15.44 7.27
CA GLY A 225 8.14 16.80 6.80
C GLY A 225 9.17 17.25 5.75
N ASP A 226 9.70 16.32 4.95
CA ASP A 226 10.53 16.61 3.78
C ASP A 226 9.81 16.21 2.48
N PRO A 227 8.75 16.95 2.09
CA PRO A 227 8.03 16.67 0.86
C PRO A 227 8.88 16.92 -0.40
N ALA A 228 9.94 17.72 -0.33
CA ALA A 228 10.83 17.95 -1.46
C ALA A 228 11.62 16.69 -1.83
N ALA A 229 12.25 16.05 -0.83
CA ALA A 229 12.92 14.77 -1.04
C ALA A 229 11.93 13.66 -1.45
N ALA A 230 10.74 13.64 -0.84
CA ALA A 230 9.69 12.70 -1.20
C ALA A 230 9.28 12.82 -2.69
N VAL A 231 9.05 14.05 -3.19
CA VAL A 231 8.71 14.29 -4.60
C VAL A 231 9.79 13.75 -5.54
N ALA A 232 11.07 13.99 -5.24
CA ALA A 232 12.18 13.52 -6.08
C ALA A 232 12.21 11.98 -6.20
N LEU A 233 11.83 11.26 -5.13
CA LEU A 233 11.68 9.80 -5.17
C LEU A 233 10.43 9.38 -5.96
N LEU A 234 9.30 10.00 -5.64
CA LEU A 234 7.98 9.63 -6.13
C LEU A 234 7.78 9.88 -7.63
N GLU A 235 8.39 10.91 -8.21
CA GLU A 235 8.26 11.19 -9.65
C GLU A 235 8.71 10.00 -10.50
N SER A 236 9.90 9.47 -10.19
CA SER A 236 10.45 8.30 -10.90
C SER A 236 9.79 6.99 -10.48
N ALA A 237 9.44 6.83 -9.21
CA ALA A 237 8.75 5.62 -8.72
C ALA A 237 7.36 5.48 -9.37
N ALA A 238 6.58 6.56 -9.42
CA ALA A 238 5.26 6.56 -10.04
C ALA A 238 5.34 6.30 -11.55
N ALA A 239 6.35 6.86 -12.24
CA ALA A 239 6.58 6.58 -13.66
C ALA A 239 6.93 5.10 -13.92
N ALA A 240 7.77 4.49 -13.07
CA ALA A 240 8.15 3.09 -13.18
C ALA A 240 7.00 2.13 -12.86
N LEU A 241 6.13 2.49 -11.91
CA LEU A 241 5.01 1.67 -11.45
C LEU A 241 3.75 1.82 -12.32
N ALA A 242 3.58 2.94 -13.03
CA ALA A 242 2.40 3.24 -13.83
C ALA A 242 2.01 2.11 -14.83
N PRO A 243 2.94 1.43 -15.53
CA PRO A 243 2.59 0.34 -16.43
C PRO A 243 2.16 -0.95 -15.71
N THR A 244 2.55 -1.14 -14.45
CA THR A 244 2.49 -2.46 -13.79
C THR A 244 1.09 -2.89 -13.33
N GLY A 245 0.07 -2.02 -13.38
CA GLY A 245 -1.32 -2.35 -13.03
C GLY A 245 -1.61 -2.66 -11.53
N TYR A 246 -0.59 -2.92 -10.72
CA TYR A 246 -0.69 -3.15 -9.28
C TYR A 246 -1.10 -1.90 -8.50
N SER A 247 -1.61 -2.10 -7.29
CA SER A 247 -2.07 -1.04 -6.38
C SER A 247 -0.98 -0.04 -5.95
N TRP A 248 0.30 -0.40 -6.08
CA TRP A 248 1.45 0.48 -5.83
C TRP A 248 1.53 1.68 -6.77
N GLY A 249 1.11 1.52 -8.04
CA GLY A 249 1.11 2.62 -9.01
C GLY A 249 0.14 3.75 -8.62
N PRO A 250 -1.15 3.46 -8.38
CA PRO A 250 -2.09 4.42 -7.82
C PRO A 250 -1.61 5.04 -6.51
N LEU A 251 -1.07 4.25 -5.56
CA LEU A 251 -0.54 4.78 -4.30
C LEU A 251 0.59 5.78 -4.55
N ALA A 252 1.55 5.48 -5.44
CA ALA A 252 2.63 6.41 -5.78
C ALA A 252 2.12 7.74 -6.34
N TRP A 253 1.07 7.71 -7.19
CA TRP A 253 0.45 8.95 -7.67
C TRP A 253 -0.26 9.73 -6.57
N MET A 254 -0.96 9.05 -5.64
CA MET A 254 -1.60 9.69 -4.50
C MET A 254 -0.56 10.38 -3.59
N SER A 255 0.49 9.66 -3.20
CA SER A 255 1.59 10.20 -2.39
C SER A 255 2.31 11.36 -3.09
N LEU A 256 2.52 11.28 -4.41
CA LEU A 256 3.14 12.36 -5.19
C LEU A 256 2.27 13.62 -5.20
N ALA A 257 0.97 13.49 -5.46
CA ALA A 257 0.03 14.62 -5.41
C ALA A 257 -0.02 15.26 -4.02
N GLN A 258 -0.03 14.45 -2.96
CA GLN A 258 0.05 14.94 -1.58
C GLN A 258 1.33 15.76 -1.34
N ALA A 259 2.50 15.20 -1.67
CA ALA A 259 3.79 15.87 -1.43
C ALA A 259 3.94 17.16 -2.27
N LEU A 260 3.51 17.15 -3.54
CA LEU A 260 3.45 18.34 -4.38
C LEU A 260 2.49 19.41 -3.79
N GLY A 261 1.36 18.96 -3.24
CA GLY A 261 0.41 19.82 -2.53
C GLY A 261 1.02 20.48 -1.29
N GLN A 262 1.77 19.72 -0.48
CA GLN A 262 2.50 20.24 0.68
C GLN A 262 3.55 21.28 0.30
N LEU A 263 4.17 21.16 -0.88
CA LEU A 263 5.09 22.16 -1.44
C LEU A 263 4.39 23.37 -2.07
N GLY A 264 3.06 23.37 -2.17
CA GLY A 264 2.31 24.43 -2.86
C GLY A 264 2.48 24.42 -4.39
N ARG A 265 2.95 23.32 -4.99
CA ARG A 265 3.10 23.16 -6.45
C ARG A 265 1.74 22.88 -7.10
N THR A 266 0.87 23.89 -7.11
CA THR A 266 -0.56 23.77 -7.42
C THR A 266 -0.88 23.06 -8.74
N ALA A 267 -0.24 23.46 -9.84
CA ALA A 267 -0.49 22.88 -11.17
C ALA A 267 -0.05 21.42 -11.25
N ASP A 268 1.13 21.10 -10.73
CA ASP A 268 1.69 19.75 -10.73
C ASP A 268 0.86 18.82 -9.85
N ALA A 269 0.48 19.27 -8.65
CA ALA A 269 -0.38 18.52 -7.73
C ALA A 269 -1.73 18.20 -8.38
N GLY A 270 -2.35 19.17 -9.05
CA GLY A 270 -3.61 18.96 -9.78
C GLY A 270 -3.49 17.95 -10.92
N HIS A 271 -2.43 18.05 -11.74
CA HIS A 271 -2.18 17.11 -12.84
C HIS A 271 -1.93 15.68 -12.35
N VAL A 272 -1.14 15.52 -11.29
CA VAL A 272 -0.86 14.21 -10.70
C VAL A 272 -2.11 13.63 -10.02
N LEU A 273 -2.89 14.45 -9.33
CA LEU A 273 -4.15 14.03 -8.72
C LEU A 273 -5.12 13.46 -9.76
N ALA A 274 -5.29 14.13 -10.91
CA ALA A 274 -6.15 13.63 -11.98
C ALA A 274 -5.73 12.23 -12.48
N LYS A 275 -4.42 11.95 -12.52
CA LYS A 275 -3.93 10.60 -12.81
C LYS A 275 -4.27 9.61 -11.69
N ALA A 276 -4.08 9.99 -10.43
CA ALA A 276 -4.42 9.14 -9.29
C ALA A 276 -5.91 8.75 -9.31
N GLU A 277 -6.80 9.73 -9.53
CA GLU A 277 -8.25 9.52 -9.63
C GLU A 277 -8.61 8.57 -10.77
N ALA A 278 -8.04 8.78 -11.95
CA ALA A 278 -8.34 7.99 -13.13
C ALA A 278 -7.77 6.56 -13.11
N ARG A 279 -7.01 6.17 -12.08
CA ARG A 279 -6.45 4.82 -11.90
C ARG A 279 -6.86 4.18 -10.57
N HIS A 280 -7.55 4.91 -9.71
CA HIS A 280 -8.12 4.36 -8.49
C HIS A 280 -9.39 3.56 -8.82
N GLY A 281 -9.59 2.47 -8.08
CA GLY A 281 -10.70 1.54 -8.27
C GLY A 281 -10.61 0.41 -7.25
N LEU A 282 -11.47 -0.62 -7.40
CA LEU A 282 -11.65 -1.66 -6.38
C LEU A 282 -10.33 -2.38 -6.02
N LYS A 283 -9.42 -2.59 -6.97
CA LYS A 283 -8.09 -3.20 -6.73
C LYS A 283 -7.14 -2.40 -5.83
N SER A 284 -7.49 -1.16 -5.47
CA SER A 284 -6.67 -0.23 -4.68
C SER A 284 -7.48 0.47 -3.57
N MET A 285 -8.66 -0.06 -3.23
CA MET A 285 -9.57 0.57 -2.26
C MET A 285 -9.01 0.66 -0.84
N LEU A 286 -8.03 -0.17 -0.50
CA LEU A 286 -7.24 0.00 0.73
C LEU A 286 -6.71 1.43 0.87
N PHE A 287 -6.33 2.06 -0.24
CA PHE A 287 -5.70 3.38 -0.33
C PHE A 287 -6.68 4.52 -0.65
N ALA A 288 -7.99 4.30 -0.49
CA ALA A 288 -8.98 5.37 -0.62
C ALA A 288 -8.71 6.57 0.32
N PRO A 289 -8.25 6.39 1.58
CA PRO A 289 -7.86 7.51 2.43
C PRO A 289 -6.73 8.36 1.84
N GLU A 290 -5.71 7.74 1.26
CA GLU A 290 -4.56 8.41 0.64
C GLU A 290 -4.99 9.23 -0.58
N LEU A 291 -5.95 8.74 -1.39
CA LEU A 291 -6.53 9.54 -2.47
C LEU A 291 -7.24 10.80 -1.94
N SER A 292 -8.01 10.67 -0.85
CA SER A 292 -8.66 11.82 -0.22
C SER A 292 -7.64 12.79 0.41
N MET A 293 -6.54 12.29 0.94
CA MET A 293 -5.45 13.12 1.45
C MET A 293 -4.73 13.88 0.34
N ALA A 294 -4.51 13.25 -0.81
CA ALA A 294 -3.99 13.91 -2.01
C ALA A 294 -4.91 15.05 -2.45
N ARG A 295 -6.24 14.86 -2.42
CA ARG A 295 -7.23 15.94 -2.68
C ARG A 295 -7.07 17.09 -1.68
N ALA A 296 -6.93 16.78 -0.39
CA ALA A 296 -6.80 17.76 0.68
C ALA A 296 -5.61 18.68 0.48
N TRP A 297 -4.41 18.12 0.31
CA TRP A 297 -3.19 18.91 0.10
C TRP A 297 -3.15 19.63 -1.25
N THR A 298 -3.80 19.07 -2.29
CA THR A 298 -3.96 19.78 -3.57
C THR A 298 -4.91 20.98 -3.44
N ALA A 299 -5.98 20.87 -2.64
CA ALA A 299 -6.86 22.00 -2.34
C ALA A 299 -6.16 23.06 -1.48
N ALA A 300 -5.35 22.64 -0.51
CA ALA A 300 -4.53 23.53 0.29
C ALA A 300 -3.55 24.34 -0.59
N ALA A 301 -2.90 23.70 -1.57
CA ALA A 301 -2.04 24.36 -2.54
C ALA A 301 -2.77 25.39 -3.44
N ARG A 302 -4.09 25.23 -3.63
CA ARG A 302 -4.95 26.22 -4.30
C ARG A 302 -5.42 27.35 -3.38
N ARG A 303 -5.02 27.33 -2.11
CA ARG A 303 -5.52 28.22 -1.05
C ARG A 303 -7.02 28.07 -0.77
N ASP A 304 -7.57 26.89 -1.05
CA ASP A 304 -8.95 26.54 -0.72
C ASP A 304 -8.98 25.77 0.60
N GLY A 305 -8.94 26.51 1.71
CA GLY A 305 -8.92 25.97 3.07
C GLY A 305 -10.13 25.09 3.39
N PRO A 306 -11.38 25.54 3.15
CA PRO A 306 -12.57 24.73 3.37
C PRO A 306 -12.53 23.39 2.61
N ALA A 307 -12.19 23.40 1.31
CA ALA A 307 -12.11 22.16 0.54
C ALA A 307 -10.96 21.25 1.02
N ALA A 308 -9.84 21.81 1.48
CA ALA A 308 -8.74 21.05 2.06
C ALA A 308 -9.18 20.31 3.33
N VAL A 309 -9.85 20.99 4.26
CA VAL A 309 -10.37 20.41 5.50
C VAL A 309 -11.43 19.35 5.20
N ASP A 310 -12.38 19.62 4.30
CA ASP A 310 -13.43 18.66 3.98
C ASP A 310 -12.88 17.38 3.34
N ALA A 311 -11.86 17.49 2.49
CA ALA A 311 -11.17 16.34 1.91
C ALA A 311 -10.34 15.55 2.95
N ALA A 312 -9.68 16.24 3.90
CA ALA A 312 -8.95 15.56 4.98
C ALA A 312 -9.90 14.80 5.91
N ARG A 313 -11.08 15.38 6.22
CA ARG A 313 -12.14 14.68 6.95
C ARG A 313 -12.69 13.49 6.17
N GLU A 314 -12.81 13.60 4.85
CA GLU A 314 -13.21 12.45 4.03
C GLU A 314 -12.16 11.35 4.04
N ALA A 315 -10.86 11.68 4.07
CA ALA A 315 -9.81 10.68 4.25
C ALA A 315 -9.97 9.94 5.58
N ALA A 316 -10.23 10.66 6.68
CA ALA A 316 -10.49 10.05 7.99
C ALA A 316 -11.73 9.15 7.97
N ARG A 317 -12.87 9.63 7.42
CA ARG A 317 -14.09 8.83 7.31
C ARG A 317 -13.91 7.59 6.43
N ALA A 318 -13.17 7.70 5.32
CA ALA A 318 -12.87 6.57 4.45
C ALA A 318 -12.02 5.52 5.18
N ALA A 319 -11.05 5.96 5.99
CA ALA A 319 -10.24 5.09 6.81
C ALA A 319 -11.09 4.38 7.89
N GLU A 320 -11.95 5.11 8.61
CA GLU A 320 -12.86 4.55 9.62
C GLU A 320 -13.84 3.53 9.01
N ARG A 321 -14.42 3.81 7.83
CA ARG A 321 -15.30 2.85 7.13
C ARG A 321 -14.58 1.54 6.76
N GLY A 322 -13.29 1.61 6.46
CA GLY A 322 -12.43 0.43 6.27
C GLY A 322 -11.83 -0.12 7.58
N GLY A 323 -12.20 0.45 8.73
CA GLY A 323 -11.66 0.16 10.06
C GLY A 323 -10.14 0.34 10.19
N GLN A 324 -9.56 1.26 9.43
CA GLN A 324 -8.14 1.58 9.38
C GLN A 324 -7.80 2.69 10.39
N SER A 325 -7.90 2.39 11.69
CA SER A 325 -7.83 3.41 12.75
C SER A 325 -6.51 4.20 12.79
N ALA A 326 -5.37 3.57 12.49
CA ALA A 326 -4.09 4.29 12.40
C ALA A 326 -4.06 5.28 11.23
N VAL A 327 -4.64 4.89 10.09
CA VAL A 327 -4.76 5.77 8.92
C VAL A 327 -5.75 6.91 9.19
N ALA A 328 -6.84 6.64 9.92
CA ALA A 328 -7.78 7.67 10.36
C ALA A 328 -7.09 8.69 11.27
N LEU A 329 -6.25 8.24 12.21
CA LEU A 329 -5.46 9.12 13.07
C LEU A 329 -4.50 10.01 12.27
N ARG A 330 -3.75 9.44 11.31
CA ARG A 330 -2.88 10.21 10.41
C ARG A 330 -3.68 11.27 9.64
N ALA A 331 -4.84 10.89 9.09
CA ALA A 331 -5.69 11.81 8.33
C ALA A 331 -6.27 12.95 9.18
N LEU A 332 -6.66 12.66 10.43
CA LEU A 332 -7.13 13.67 11.36
C LEU A 332 -6.00 14.60 11.82
N LEU A 333 -4.78 14.10 11.99
CA LEU A 333 -3.61 14.94 12.24
C LEU A 333 -3.37 15.91 11.08
N ASP A 334 -3.43 15.43 9.83
CA ASP A 334 -3.37 16.31 8.66
C ASP A 334 -4.54 17.31 8.61
N ALA A 335 -5.74 16.93 9.04
CA ALA A 335 -6.85 17.88 9.15
C ALA A 335 -6.55 19.03 10.13
N VAL A 336 -5.95 18.72 11.30
CA VAL A 336 -5.51 19.74 12.28
C VAL A 336 -4.43 20.65 11.66
N ARG A 337 -3.45 20.08 10.96
CA ARG A 337 -2.41 20.85 10.23
C ARG A 337 -3.02 21.81 9.21
N LEU A 338 -4.10 21.39 8.56
CA LEU A 338 -4.87 22.18 7.59
C LEU A 338 -5.85 23.18 8.24
N GLY A 339 -5.93 23.22 9.57
CA GLY A 339 -6.73 24.20 10.32
C GLY A 339 -8.08 23.68 10.81
N ASP A 340 -8.31 22.36 10.84
CA ASP A 340 -9.57 21.79 11.34
C ASP A 340 -9.67 21.88 12.87
N THR A 341 -10.39 22.89 13.37
CA THR A 341 -10.69 23.09 14.79
C THR A 341 -11.71 22.10 15.37
N ARG A 342 -12.27 21.18 14.56
CA ARG A 342 -13.26 20.17 14.99
C ARG A 342 -12.70 18.75 15.02
N ALA A 343 -11.45 18.54 14.60
CA ALA A 343 -10.85 17.20 14.52
C ALA A 343 -10.63 16.56 15.91
N GLY A 344 -10.54 17.35 16.98
CA GLY A 344 -10.24 16.87 18.33
C GLY A 344 -11.19 15.80 18.85
N ASP A 345 -12.50 15.95 18.63
CA ASP A 345 -13.49 14.96 19.07
C ASP A 345 -13.34 13.63 18.33
N ALA A 346 -12.98 13.67 17.04
CA ALA A 346 -12.75 12.46 16.25
C ALA A 346 -11.47 11.75 16.71
N ILE A 347 -10.38 12.49 16.96
CA ILE A 347 -9.13 11.93 17.47
C ILE A 347 -9.35 11.29 18.84
N ALA A 348 -10.10 11.94 19.73
CA ALA A 348 -10.37 11.44 21.08
C ALA A 348 -11.15 10.12 21.10
N ARG A 349 -11.96 9.82 20.07
CA ARG A 349 -12.71 8.57 19.96
C ARG A 349 -11.88 7.39 19.44
N LEU A 350 -10.76 7.66 18.78
CA LEU A 350 -9.88 6.60 18.29
C LEU A 350 -9.14 5.94 19.46
N THR A 351 -9.10 4.62 19.46
CA THR A 351 -8.36 3.80 20.42
C THR A 351 -7.14 3.19 19.73
N VAL A 352 -6.17 4.03 19.38
CA VAL A 352 -4.91 3.58 18.74
C VAL A 352 -3.79 3.76 19.75
N ASP A 353 -3.23 2.65 20.21
CA ASP A 353 -2.11 2.66 21.16
C ASP A 353 -0.80 2.95 20.43
N CYS A 354 -0.38 4.21 20.46
CA CYS A 354 0.83 4.69 19.81
C CYS A 354 1.29 6.05 20.36
N ALA A 355 2.54 6.43 20.08
CA ALA A 355 3.11 7.70 20.53
C ALA A 355 2.39 8.93 19.94
N VAL A 356 1.94 8.83 18.67
CA VAL A 356 1.37 9.94 17.91
C VAL A 356 -0.04 10.34 18.39
N HIS A 357 -0.83 9.40 18.91
CA HIS A 357 -2.23 9.65 19.31
C HIS A 357 -2.38 10.77 20.36
N PRO A 358 -1.74 10.71 21.54
CA PRO A 358 -1.88 11.75 22.55
C PRO A 358 -1.38 13.12 22.06
N MET A 359 -0.31 13.14 21.25
CA MET A 359 0.25 14.37 20.68
C MET A 359 -0.72 15.02 19.67
N ALA A 360 -1.33 14.22 18.80
CA ALA A 360 -2.33 14.69 17.85
C ALA A 360 -3.57 15.26 18.56
N LEU A 361 -4.00 14.63 19.66
CA LEU A 361 -5.11 15.13 20.47
C LEU A 361 -4.77 16.45 21.17
N ALA A 362 -3.57 16.55 21.74
CA ALA A 362 -3.08 17.79 22.36
C ALA A 362 -3.02 18.93 21.34
N TYR A 363 -2.49 18.67 20.15
CA TYR A 363 -2.43 19.64 19.06
C TYR A 363 -3.82 20.10 18.61
N ALA A 364 -4.76 19.16 18.40
CA ALA A 364 -6.13 19.50 18.04
C ALA A 364 -6.81 20.40 19.10
N ARG A 365 -6.64 20.08 20.39
CA ARG A 365 -7.20 20.88 21.49
C ARG A 365 -6.58 22.26 21.58
N ALA A 366 -5.26 22.37 21.43
CA ALA A 366 -4.54 23.64 21.42
C ALA A 366 -5.03 24.54 20.27
N LEU A 367 -5.21 23.95 19.07
CA LEU A 367 -5.76 24.66 17.92
C LEU A 367 -7.20 25.15 18.17
N THR A 368 -8.08 24.28 18.68
CA THR A 368 -9.47 24.66 19.00
C THR A 368 -9.53 25.78 20.04
N ALA A 369 -8.66 25.74 21.05
CA ALA A 369 -8.59 26.76 22.11
C ALA A 369 -7.87 28.04 21.67
N SER A 370 -7.22 28.05 20.50
CA SER A 370 -6.29 29.12 20.08
C SER A 370 -5.19 29.38 21.12
N ASP A 371 -4.73 28.32 21.80
CA ASP A 371 -3.72 28.38 22.84
C ASP A 371 -2.31 28.33 22.22
N ARG A 372 -1.67 29.49 22.14
CA ARG A 372 -0.36 29.65 21.49
C ARG A 372 0.76 28.91 22.20
N ASP A 373 0.76 28.90 23.52
CA ASP A 373 1.79 28.24 24.32
C ASP A 373 1.65 26.72 24.18
N ALA A 374 0.42 26.20 24.20
CA ALA A 374 0.15 24.79 23.95
C ALA A 374 0.48 24.37 22.49
N LEU A 375 0.31 25.26 21.51
CA LEU A 375 0.71 25.01 20.12
C LEU A 375 2.25 24.92 19.98
N GLU A 376 3.01 25.76 20.68
CA GLU A 376 4.48 25.69 20.66
C GLU A 376 5.00 24.46 21.43
N ALA A 377 4.33 24.06 22.51
CA ALA A 377 4.61 22.81 23.21
C ALA A 377 4.38 21.59 22.30
N THR A 378 3.23 21.51 21.64
CA THR A 378 2.94 20.39 20.72
C THR A 378 3.89 20.38 19.53
N ALA A 379 4.31 21.55 19.03
CA ALA A 379 5.35 21.64 18.02
C ALA A 379 6.67 21.04 18.50
N THR A 380 7.09 21.33 19.73
CA THR A 380 8.31 20.78 20.33
C THR A 380 8.23 19.26 20.46
N ASP A 381 7.09 18.75 20.91
CA ASP A 381 6.86 17.30 21.03
C ASP A 381 6.97 16.58 19.67
N PHE A 382 6.34 17.12 18.61
CA PHE A 382 6.43 16.52 17.26
C PHE A 382 7.84 16.62 16.66
N ASP A 383 8.56 17.70 16.93
CA ASP A 383 9.94 17.88 16.49
C ASP A 383 10.87 16.86 17.13
N ALA A 384 10.64 16.53 18.41
CA ALA A 384 11.42 15.54 19.18
C ALA A 384 11.33 14.12 18.60
N ILE A 385 10.19 13.74 18.00
CA ILE A 385 10.04 12.45 17.29
C ILE A 385 10.35 12.56 15.79
N GLY A 386 10.84 13.71 15.31
CA GLY A 386 11.23 13.90 13.92
C GLY A 386 10.07 14.20 12.94
N MET A 387 8.84 14.43 13.43
CA MET A 387 7.70 14.87 12.61
C MET A 387 7.75 16.40 12.37
N ARG A 388 8.84 16.87 11.75
CA ARG A 388 9.16 18.29 11.63
C ARG A 388 8.14 19.10 10.84
N GLY A 389 7.49 18.46 9.86
CA GLY A 389 6.41 19.08 9.08
C GLY A 389 5.19 19.41 9.95
N VAL A 390 4.80 18.51 10.85
CA VAL A 390 3.73 18.73 11.81
C VAL A 390 4.12 19.85 12.79
N ALA A 391 5.34 19.79 13.32
CA ALA A 391 5.87 20.82 14.21
C ALA A 391 5.88 22.20 13.56
N ALA A 392 6.31 22.31 12.30
CA ALA A 392 6.31 23.56 11.55
C ALA A 392 4.90 24.13 11.36
N ASP A 393 3.89 23.28 11.17
CA ASP A 393 2.49 23.70 11.00
C ASP A 393 1.91 24.21 12.31
N ALA A 394 2.17 23.53 13.43
CA ALA A 394 1.78 23.98 14.77
C ALA A 394 2.40 25.34 15.13
N ARG A 395 3.70 25.54 14.88
CA ARG A 395 4.37 26.85 15.09
C ARG A 395 3.80 27.96 14.23
N ARG A 396 3.39 27.67 12.98
CA ARG A 396 2.74 28.67 12.13
C ARG A 396 1.38 29.06 12.69
N GLN A 397 0.59 28.10 13.17
CA GLN A 397 -0.72 28.35 13.77
C GLN A 397 -0.62 29.08 15.12
N ALA A 398 0.45 28.89 15.90
CA ALA A 398 0.70 29.67 17.12
C ALA A 398 0.92 31.17 16.85
N ARG A 399 1.32 31.52 15.62
CA ARG A 399 1.61 32.90 15.20
C ARG A 399 0.44 33.61 14.53
N SER A 400 -0.55 32.85 14.05
CA SER A 400 -1.83 33.42 13.59
C SER A 400 -2.66 33.95 14.77
#